data_AF-A0A819W0T5-F1
#
_entry.id   AF-A0A819W0T5-F1
#
_cell.length_a   1.000
_cell.length_b   1.000
_cell.length_c   1.000
_cell.angle_alpha   90.00
_cell.angle_beta   90.00
_cell.angle_gamma   90.00
#
_symmetry.space_group_name_H-M   'P 1'
#
loop_
_entity.id
_entity.type
_entity.pdbx_description
1 polymer ?
#
loop_
_entity_poly.entity_id
_entity_poly.type
_entity_poly.pdbx_seq_one_letter_code
_entity_poly.pdbx_strand_id
1 'polypeptide(L)'
;MCNTCIASIVYCIVQTINYIFLIFVPWETSDVSCQWRGYFGYMSISAATYSYLIQAISRLFFSKFSTKYPGLLTFRTHYYLILIHWIVVFIIPLSSVITKDIYFRPGLLCWVPLKYTIHVAYTAFAYYFVPVSSIIIIYIYIYRRIKNGSKRAEIILNTANDKRDLEVFRNIVILLSIYITGGIPTLLFLLFTIELCYLAGIVTFTLAVTVEKICTILLDRELRQVVWNIIFSRNRVTPFENTIIRTRHIVNFRRS
;
A
#
# COMPACT_ATOMS: atom_id res chain seq x y z
N MET A 1 4.21 1.33 6.71
CA MET A 1 5.17 1.41 5.61
C MET A 1 5.71 0.05 5.21
N CYS A 2 6.41 -0.73 6.06
CA CYS A 2 6.90 -2.05 5.63
C CYS A 2 5.76 -3.01 5.19
N ASN A 3 4.71 -3.15 6.00
CA ASN A 3 3.55 -4.00 5.66
C ASN A 3 2.87 -3.58 4.34
N THR A 4 2.69 -2.28 4.11
CA THR A 4 2.10 -1.73 2.87
C THR A 4 2.99 -1.99 1.64
N CYS A 5 4.31 -2.07 1.81
CA CYS A 5 5.23 -2.45 0.72
C CYS A 5 5.15 -3.96 0.44
N ILE A 6 5.12 -4.79 1.48
CA ILE A 6 4.95 -6.25 1.34
C ILE A 6 3.63 -6.55 0.63
N ALA A 7 2.53 -5.92 1.05
CA ALA A 7 1.23 -6.07 0.41
C ALA A 7 1.26 -5.69 -1.08
N SER A 8 1.96 -4.59 -1.44
CA SER A 8 2.11 -4.20 -2.84
C SER A 8 2.97 -5.15 -3.65
N ILE A 9 4.04 -5.72 -3.08
CA ILE A 9 4.85 -6.74 -3.74
C ILE A 9 3.99 -7.98 -4.02
N VAL A 10 3.24 -8.45 -3.03
CA VAL A 10 2.31 -9.58 -3.18
C VAL A 10 1.30 -9.28 -4.29
N TYR A 11 0.70 -8.09 -4.30
CA TYR A 11 -0.19 -7.64 -5.36
C TYR A 11 0.46 -7.67 -6.74
N CYS A 12 1.65 -7.09 -6.91
CA CYS A 12 2.35 -7.09 -8.19
C CYS A 12 2.65 -8.52 -8.67
N ILE A 13 3.10 -9.41 -7.79
CA ILE A 13 3.40 -10.81 -8.14
C ILE A 13 2.13 -11.53 -8.59
N VAL A 14 1.08 -11.48 -7.78
CA VAL A 14 -0.19 -12.17 -8.07
C VAL A 14 -0.83 -11.63 -9.35
N GLN A 15 -0.83 -10.33 -9.54
CA GLN A 15 -1.42 -9.71 -10.72
C GLN A 15 -0.63 -10.02 -11.99
N THR A 16 0.71 -10.07 -11.89
CA THR A 16 1.58 -10.49 -13.00
C THR A 16 1.28 -11.93 -13.40
N ILE A 17 1.16 -12.85 -12.43
CA ILE A 17 0.77 -14.24 -12.70
C ILE A 17 -0.60 -14.29 -13.40
N ASN A 18 -1.58 -13.51 -12.91
CA ASN A 18 -2.89 -13.46 -13.51
C ASN A 18 -2.86 -12.99 -14.98
N TYR A 19 -2.03 -11.99 -15.32
CA TYR A 19 -1.84 -11.54 -16.70
C TYR A 19 -1.08 -12.56 -17.55
N ILE A 20 -0.07 -13.23 -16.99
CA ILE A 20 0.66 -14.28 -17.71
C ILE A 20 -0.30 -15.36 -18.17
N PHE A 21 -1.15 -15.84 -17.27
CA PHE A 21 -2.12 -16.86 -17.64
C PHE A 21 -3.21 -16.34 -18.59
N LEU A 22 -3.58 -15.06 -18.51
CA LEU A 22 -4.56 -14.47 -19.44
C LEU A 22 -4.01 -14.37 -20.87
N ILE A 23 -2.75 -13.97 -21.03
CA ILE A 23 -2.14 -13.64 -22.33
C ILE A 23 -1.39 -14.83 -22.93
N PHE A 24 -0.56 -15.50 -22.12
CA PHE A 24 0.39 -16.50 -22.57
C PHE A 24 -0.06 -17.93 -22.35
N VAL A 25 -1.06 -18.19 -21.49
CA VAL A 25 -1.55 -19.54 -21.18
C VAL A 25 -3.08 -19.65 -21.38
N PRO A 26 -3.63 -19.29 -22.56
CA PRO A 26 -5.07 -19.33 -22.80
C PRO A 26 -5.64 -20.75 -22.84
N TRP A 27 -4.79 -21.78 -22.99
CA TRP A 27 -5.20 -23.18 -23.02
C TRP A 27 -5.53 -23.75 -21.64
N GLU A 28 -5.23 -23.03 -20.55
CA GLU A 28 -5.61 -23.47 -19.22
C GLU A 28 -7.06 -23.09 -18.89
N THR A 29 -7.96 -24.04 -19.11
CA THR A 29 -9.41 -23.86 -18.94
C THR A 29 -9.95 -24.47 -17.63
N SER A 30 -9.06 -24.83 -16.69
CA SER A 30 -9.47 -25.44 -15.42
C SER A 30 -10.20 -24.43 -14.52
N ASP A 31 -11.46 -24.72 -14.20
CA ASP A 31 -12.28 -23.91 -13.28
C ASP A 31 -11.65 -23.83 -11.89
N VAL A 32 -11.06 -24.92 -11.41
CA VAL A 32 -10.40 -24.96 -10.09
C VAL A 32 -9.18 -24.04 -10.06
N SER A 33 -8.37 -24.05 -11.12
CA SER A 33 -7.24 -23.13 -11.26
C SER A 33 -7.71 -21.67 -11.30
N CYS A 34 -8.80 -21.41 -12.02
CA CYS A 34 -9.39 -20.08 -12.12
C CYS A 34 -9.92 -19.58 -10.76
N GLN A 35 -10.57 -20.44 -9.97
CA GLN A 35 -11.02 -20.10 -8.61
C GLN A 35 -9.89 -19.69 -7.69
N TRP A 36 -8.79 -20.44 -7.68
CA TRP A 36 -7.61 -20.10 -6.87
C TRP A 36 -6.94 -18.81 -7.33
N ARG A 37 -6.83 -18.60 -8.64
CA ARG A 37 -6.29 -17.35 -9.20
C ARG A 37 -7.13 -16.13 -8.84
N GLY A 38 -8.46 -16.27 -8.91
CA GLY A 38 -9.40 -15.25 -8.45
C GLY A 38 -9.24 -14.97 -6.96
N TYR A 39 -9.19 -16.01 -6.13
CA TYR A 39 -8.95 -15.90 -4.69
C TYR A 39 -7.66 -15.13 -4.38
N PHE A 40 -6.53 -15.51 -4.97
CA PHE A 40 -5.27 -14.81 -4.77
C PHE A 40 -5.35 -13.36 -5.27
N GLY A 41 -6.02 -13.12 -6.39
CA GLY A 41 -6.28 -11.78 -6.91
C GLY A 41 -6.99 -10.91 -5.87
N TYR A 42 -8.15 -11.35 -5.39
CA TYR A 42 -8.91 -10.66 -4.34
C TYR A 42 -8.12 -10.52 -3.04
N MET A 43 -7.41 -11.56 -2.59
CA MET A 43 -6.53 -11.52 -1.43
C MET A 43 -5.49 -10.41 -1.57
N SER A 44 -4.83 -10.32 -2.71
CA SER A 44 -3.79 -9.31 -2.93
C SER A 44 -4.33 -7.88 -2.96
N ILE A 45 -5.53 -7.68 -3.49
CA ILE A 45 -6.24 -6.39 -3.48
C ILE A 45 -6.61 -6.00 -2.05
N SER A 46 -7.17 -6.94 -1.28
CA SER A 46 -7.51 -6.72 0.12
C SER A 46 -6.26 -6.44 0.96
N ALA A 47 -5.14 -7.12 0.69
CA ALA A 47 -3.86 -6.85 1.34
C ALA A 47 -3.44 -5.40 1.11
N ALA A 48 -3.49 -4.92 -0.14
CA ALA A 48 -3.16 -3.54 -0.47
C ALA A 48 -4.09 -2.55 0.25
N THR A 49 -5.41 -2.68 0.12
CA THR A 49 -6.36 -1.71 0.70
C THR A 49 -6.37 -1.69 2.23
N TYR A 50 -6.44 -2.86 2.85
CA TYR A 50 -6.46 -2.97 4.31
C TYR A 50 -5.13 -2.58 4.93
N SER A 51 -4.01 -2.64 4.19
CA SER A 51 -2.72 -2.18 4.72
C SER A 51 -2.73 -0.67 4.98
N TYR A 52 -3.43 0.12 4.15
CA TYR A 52 -3.64 1.55 4.38
C TYR A 52 -4.60 1.83 5.53
N LEU A 53 -5.65 1.01 5.67
CA LEU A 53 -6.56 1.10 6.81
C LEU A 53 -5.81 0.87 8.13
N ILE A 54 -4.98 -0.16 8.20
CA ILE A 54 -4.19 -0.47 9.40
C ILE A 54 -3.18 0.62 9.69
N GLN A 55 -2.60 1.23 8.67
CA GLN A 55 -1.75 2.41 8.83
C GLN A 55 -2.53 3.60 9.40
N ALA A 56 -3.76 3.86 8.94
CA ALA A 56 -4.61 4.91 9.48
C ALA A 56 -5.02 4.62 10.94
N ILE A 57 -5.37 3.37 11.25
CA ILE A 57 -5.71 2.91 12.60
C ILE A 57 -4.50 3.07 13.54
N SER A 58 -3.31 2.64 13.13
CA SER A 58 -2.07 2.82 13.89
C SER A 58 -1.87 4.29 14.27
N ARG A 59 -2.06 5.21 13.31
CA ARG A 59 -1.98 6.67 13.58
C ARG A 59 -3.07 7.17 14.51
N LEU A 60 -4.29 6.66 14.39
CA LEU A 60 -5.37 6.98 15.33
C LEU A 60 -4.99 6.54 16.75
N PHE A 61 -4.39 5.36 16.91
CA PHE A 61 -3.90 4.89 18.20
C PHE A 61 -2.81 5.82 18.76
N PHE A 62 -1.82 6.20 17.94
CA PHE A 62 -0.81 7.18 18.35
C PHE A 62 -1.44 8.52 18.75
N SER A 63 -2.23 9.14 17.88
CA SER A 63 -2.86 10.44 18.14
C SER A 63 -3.79 10.41 19.36
N LYS A 64 -4.50 9.29 19.61
CA LYS A 64 -5.44 9.18 20.72
C LYS A 64 -4.79 8.87 22.05
N PHE A 65 -3.85 7.94 22.06
CA PHE A 65 -3.34 7.33 23.28
C PHE A 65 -1.93 7.80 23.66
N SER A 66 -1.21 8.54 22.79
CA SER A 66 0.10 9.10 23.14
C SER A 66 0.07 9.97 24.39
N THR A 67 -1.05 10.66 24.67
CA THR A 67 -1.18 11.53 25.86
C THR A 67 -1.61 10.76 27.10
N LYS A 68 -2.29 9.60 26.97
CA LYS A 68 -2.95 8.92 28.10
C LYS A 68 -2.28 7.61 28.53
N TYR A 69 -1.63 6.88 27.62
CA TYR A 69 -0.99 5.59 27.91
C TYR A 69 0.29 5.39 27.07
N PRO A 70 1.44 5.95 27.51
CA PRO A 70 2.70 5.79 26.78
C PRO A 70 3.18 4.33 26.66
N GLY A 71 2.72 3.43 27.56
CA GLY A 71 3.02 1.99 27.49
C GLY A 71 2.27 1.21 26.40
N LEU A 72 1.13 1.72 25.91
CA LEU A 72 0.41 1.10 24.78
C LEU A 72 1.07 1.39 23.42
N LEU A 73 2.03 2.31 23.40
CA LEU A 73 2.81 2.75 22.24
C LEU A 73 3.95 1.79 21.87
N THR A 74 3.96 0.59 22.45
CA THR A 74 5.03 -0.39 22.26
C THR A 74 4.93 -1.05 20.88
N PHE A 75 6.07 -1.45 20.29
CA PHE A 75 6.17 -2.24 19.05
C PHE A 75 5.24 -3.46 19.01
N ARG A 76 4.91 -4.05 20.17
CA ARG A 76 3.98 -5.19 20.31
C ARG A 76 2.59 -4.89 19.76
N THR A 77 2.03 -3.70 20.00
CA THR A 77 0.69 -3.32 19.52
C THR A 77 0.65 -3.26 17.99
N HIS A 78 1.73 -2.79 17.36
CA HIS A 78 1.85 -2.77 15.90
C HIS A 78 1.93 -4.18 15.32
N TYR A 79 2.64 -5.08 16.00
CA TYR A 79 2.71 -6.48 15.59
C TYR A 79 1.34 -7.16 15.61
N TYR A 80 0.56 -6.97 16.68
CA TYR A 80 -0.80 -7.51 16.75
C TYR A 80 -1.73 -6.93 15.67
N LEU A 81 -1.63 -5.63 15.36
CA LEU A 81 -2.39 -5.02 14.27
C LEU A 81 -2.03 -5.61 12.91
N ILE A 82 -0.75 -5.88 12.66
CA ILE A 82 -0.30 -6.54 11.43
C ILE A 82 -0.79 -7.99 11.37
N LEU A 83 -0.78 -8.71 12.50
CA LEU A 83 -1.28 -10.08 12.55
C LEU A 83 -2.77 -10.12 12.23
N ILE A 84 -3.58 -9.27 12.87
CA ILE A 84 -5.02 -9.13 12.60
C ILE A 84 -5.25 -8.75 11.13
N HIS A 85 -4.46 -7.85 10.57
CA HIS A 85 -4.54 -7.47 9.16
C HIS A 85 -4.44 -8.68 8.23
N TRP A 86 -3.41 -9.51 8.38
CA TRP A 86 -3.22 -10.68 7.53
C TRP A 86 -4.33 -11.70 7.69
N ILE A 87 -4.83 -11.91 8.91
CA ILE A 87 -6.00 -12.77 9.14
C ILE A 87 -7.21 -12.26 8.35
N VAL A 88 -7.51 -10.95 8.42
CA VAL A 88 -8.63 -10.35 7.68
C VAL A 88 -8.46 -10.48 6.17
N VAL A 89 -7.23 -10.30 5.67
CA VAL A 89 -6.86 -10.43 4.25
C VAL A 89 -7.07 -11.85 3.72
N PHE A 90 -6.91 -12.88 4.56
CA PHE A 90 -7.21 -14.27 4.16
C PHE A 90 -8.70 -14.62 4.28
N ILE A 91 -9.40 -14.06 5.28
CA ILE A 91 -10.81 -14.39 5.53
C ILE A 91 -11.76 -13.73 4.53
N ILE A 92 -11.57 -12.45 4.21
CA ILE A 92 -12.48 -11.70 3.33
C ILE A 92 -12.65 -12.38 1.95
N PRO A 93 -11.57 -12.82 1.28
CA PRO A 93 -11.65 -13.51 -0.01
C PRO A 93 -12.08 -14.95 0.07
N LEU A 94 -12.20 -15.56 1.24
CA LEU A 94 -12.59 -16.96 1.35
C LEU A 94 -13.99 -17.22 0.75
N SER A 95 -14.86 -16.21 0.79
CA SER A 95 -16.14 -16.18 0.08
C SER A 95 -16.03 -16.56 -1.41
N SER A 96 -14.92 -16.20 -2.08
CA SER A 96 -14.70 -16.47 -3.50
C SER A 96 -14.43 -17.93 -3.81
N VAL A 97 -13.92 -18.69 -2.83
CA VAL A 97 -13.64 -20.14 -2.95
C VAL A 97 -14.86 -20.95 -2.50
N ILE A 98 -15.52 -20.53 -1.41
CA ILE A 98 -16.65 -21.26 -0.83
C ILE A 98 -17.86 -21.27 -1.79
N THR A 99 -18.15 -20.13 -2.42
CA THR A 99 -19.33 -19.99 -3.30
C THR A 99 -19.18 -20.68 -4.65
N LYS A 100 -17.94 -20.99 -5.09
CA LYS A 100 -17.63 -21.56 -6.42
C LYS A 100 -18.21 -20.78 -7.61
N ASP A 101 -18.52 -19.49 -7.40
CA ASP A 101 -19.11 -18.61 -8.43
C ASP A 101 -18.11 -18.20 -9.51
N ILE A 102 -16.80 -18.39 -9.26
CA ILE A 102 -15.73 -18.12 -10.20
C ILE A 102 -15.53 -19.35 -11.08
N TYR A 103 -15.60 -19.15 -12.40
CA TYR A 103 -15.35 -20.16 -13.42
C TYR A 103 -14.62 -19.53 -14.60
N PHE A 104 -13.95 -20.36 -15.39
CA PHE A 104 -13.13 -19.93 -16.51
C PHE A 104 -14.01 -19.33 -17.62
N ARG A 105 -13.58 -18.18 -18.14
CA ARG A 105 -14.18 -17.53 -19.30
C ARG A 105 -13.08 -17.07 -20.25
N PRO A 106 -13.13 -17.44 -21.54
CA PRO A 106 -12.09 -17.06 -22.49
C PRO A 106 -12.01 -15.53 -22.62
N GLY A 107 -10.79 -15.00 -22.60
CA GLY A 107 -10.53 -13.56 -22.73
C GLY A 107 -10.85 -12.71 -21.50
N LEU A 108 -11.28 -13.32 -20.39
CA LEU A 108 -11.58 -12.62 -19.13
C LEU A 108 -10.71 -13.14 -17.99
N LEU A 109 -10.36 -12.26 -17.06
CA LEU A 109 -9.74 -12.67 -15.80
C LEU A 109 -10.75 -13.43 -14.93
N CYS A 110 -10.22 -14.24 -14.02
CA CYS A 110 -10.96 -15.08 -13.07
C CYS A 110 -11.62 -14.28 -11.94
N TRP A 111 -12.56 -13.40 -12.29
CA TRP A 111 -13.37 -12.63 -11.34
C TRP A 111 -14.79 -13.17 -11.25
N VAL A 112 -15.46 -12.79 -10.16
CA VAL A 112 -16.89 -13.08 -9.96
C VAL A 112 -17.70 -12.51 -11.13
N PRO A 113 -18.50 -13.34 -11.83
CA PRO A 113 -19.37 -12.88 -12.90
C PRO A 113 -20.46 -11.94 -12.40
N LEU A 114 -20.81 -10.93 -13.21
CA LEU A 114 -21.90 -9.98 -12.95
C LEU A 114 -23.27 -10.63 -12.71
N LYS A 115 -23.46 -11.88 -13.17
CA LYS A 115 -24.68 -12.65 -12.93
C LYS A 115 -24.94 -12.93 -11.43
N TYR A 116 -23.89 -12.99 -10.62
CA TYR A 116 -23.98 -13.18 -9.17
C TYR A 116 -23.96 -11.83 -8.45
N THR A 117 -25.02 -11.05 -8.62
CA THR A 117 -25.12 -9.65 -8.13
C THR A 117 -24.83 -9.50 -6.65
N ILE A 118 -25.25 -10.45 -5.81
CA ILE A 118 -24.99 -10.44 -4.36
C ILE A 118 -23.49 -10.56 -4.06
N HIS A 119 -22.81 -11.48 -4.73
CA HIS A 119 -21.38 -11.71 -4.54
C HIS A 119 -20.56 -10.54 -5.12
N VAL A 120 -20.98 -10.00 -6.27
CA VAL A 120 -20.37 -8.78 -6.82
C VAL A 120 -20.55 -7.59 -5.89
N ALA A 121 -21.74 -7.37 -5.34
CA ALA A 121 -22.00 -6.33 -4.35
C ALA A 121 -21.10 -6.51 -3.12
N TYR A 122 -21.03 -7.73 -2.57
CA TYR A 122 -20.13 -8.04 -1.47
C TYR A 122 -18.67 -7.67 -1.81
N THR A 123 -18.18 -8.03 -3.00
CA THR A 123 -16.81 -7.68 -3.42
C THR A 123 -16.60 -6.17 -3.58
N ALA A 124 -17.58 -5.42 -4.09
CA ALA A 124 -17.46 -3.96 -4.16
C ALA A 124 -17.42 -3.34 -2.75
N PHE A 125 -18.30 -3.79 -1.84
CA PHE A 125 -18.38 -3.24 -0.50
C PHE A 125 -17.17 -3.60 0.36
N ALA A 126 -16.82 -4.89 0.45
CA ALA A 126 -15.77 -5.36 1.34
C ALA A 126 -14.38 -4.88 0.90
N TYR A 127 -14.11 -4.79 -0.41
CA TYR A 127 -12.76 -4.51 -0.90
C TYR A 127 -12.53 -3.03 -1.17
N TYR A 128 -13.58 -2.25 -1.42
CA TYR A 128 -13.47 -0.83 -1.78
C TYR A 128 -14.19 0.08 -0.80
N PHE A 129 -15.53 0.00 -0.68
CA PHE A 129 -16.28 0.98 0.11
C PHE A 129 -15.95 0.95 1.61
N VAL A 130 -15.87 -0.23 2.22
CA VAL A 130 -15.55 -0.38 3.65
C VAL A 130 -14.16 0.15 4.00
N PRO A 131 -13.06 -0.27 3.34
CA PRO A 131 -11.73 0.25 3.65
C PRO A 131 -11.61 1.75 3.36
N VAL A 132 -12.14 2.24 2.22
CA VAL A 132 -12.06 3.66 1.85
C VAL A 132 -12.84 4.54 2.83
N SER A 133 -14.09 4.20 3.15
CA SER A 133 -14.90 4.96 4.10
C SER A 133 -14.29 4.96 5.51
N SER A 134 -13.78 3.82 5.96
CA SER A 134 -13.11 3.70 7.27
C SER A 134 -11.88 4.59 7.34
N ILE A 135 -11.06 4.63 6.29
CA ILE A 135 -9.89 5.51 6.20
C ILE A 135 -10.34 6.98 6.29
N ILE A 136 -11.35 7.38 5.50
CA ILE A 136 -11.88 8.76 5.50
C ILE A 136 -12.38 9.16 6.89
N ILE A 137 -13.16 8.32 7.55
CA ILE A 137 -13.73 8.59 8.87
C ILE A 137 -12.62 8.76 9.92
N ILE A 138 -11.64 7.86 9.94
CA ILE A 138 -10.49 7.95 10.86
C ILE A 138 -9.76 9.28 10.66
N TYR A 139 -9.55 9.68 9.40
CA TYR A 139 -8.85 10.91 9.09
C TYR A 139 -9.63 12.18 9.41
N ILE A 140 -10.94 12.21 9.15
CA ILE A 140 -11.81 13.31 9.58
C ILE A 140 -11.77 13.43 11.11
N TYR A 141 -11.77 12.31 11.82
CA TYR A 141 -11.68 12.31 13.29
C TYR A 141 -10.35 12.89 13.78
N ILE A 142 -9.22 12.44 13.23
CA ILE A 142 -7.88 12.97 13.57
C ILE A 142 -7.82 14.48 13.27
N TYR A 143 -8.30 14.91 12.10
CA TYR A 143 -8.31 16.32 11.70
C TYR A 143 -9.14 17.19 12.66
N ARG A 144 -10.37 16.75 13.00
CA ARG A 144 -11.23 17.46 13.97
C ARG A 144 -10.55 17.56 15.34
N ARG A 145 -9.86 16.51 15.78
CA ARG A 145 -9.12 16.51 17.04
C ARG A 145 -7.99 17.55 17.04
N ILE A 146 -7.16 17.58 16.00
CA ILE A 146 -6.06 18.55 15.89
C ILE A 146 -6.62 19.99 15.87
N LYS A 147 -7.66 20.24 15.07
CA LYS A 147 -8.29 21.56 14.97
C LYS A 147 -8.91 22.02 16.30
N ASN A 148 -9.50 21.11 17.06
CA ASN A 148 -10.07 21.41 18.38
C ASN A 148 -9.00 21.53 19.47
N GLY A 149 -7.92 20.74 19.40
CA GLY A 149 -6.78 20.80 20.31
C GLY A 149 -5.95 22.08 20.15
N SER A 150 -5.81 22.58 18.93
CA SER A 150 -5.17 23.88 18.65
C SER A 150 -5.90 25.08 19.29
N LYS A 151 -7.16 24.92 19.74
CA LYS A 151 -7.87 25.96 20.49
C LYS A 151 -7.59 25.90 22.00
N ARG A 152 -6.94 24.86 22.50
CA ARG A 152 -6.71 24.59 23.93
C ARG A 152 -5.20 24.40 24.20
N ALA A 153 -4.46 25.51 24.23
CA ALA A 153 -3.23 25.77 25.02
C ALA A 153 -2.25 24.62 25.39
N GLU A 154 -1.97 23.64 24.53
CA GLU A 154 -0.92 22.61 24.72
C GLU A 154 0.22 22.70 23.68
N ILE A 155 0.39 23.89 23.09
CA ILE A 155 1.01 24.08 21.76
C ILE A 155 2.56 24.18 21.76
N ILE A 156 3.24 24.42 22.89
CA ILE A 156 4.67 24.79 22.82
C ILE A 156 5.62 23.59 22.62
N LEU A 157 5.24 22.37 23.04
CA LEU A 157 6.08 21.16 22.88
C LEU A 157 5.70 20.25 21.69
N ASN A 158 4.48 20.35 21.15
CA ASN A 158 3.97 19.44 20.11
C ASN A 158 3.96 20.02 18.67
N THR A 159 4.34 21.29 18.48
CA THR A 159 4.28 21.95 17.16
C THR A 159 5.11 21.22 16.07
N ALA A 160 6.20 20.54 16.43
CA ALA A 160 7.01 19.75 15.49
C ALA A 160 6.33 18.42 15.09
N ASN A 161 5.69 17.73 16.05
CA ASN A 161 4.93 16.51 15.78
C ASN A 161 3.66 16.82 14.98
N ASP A 162 2.96 17.91 15.28
CA ASP A 162 1.75 18.32 14.55
C ASP A 162 2.04 18.65 13.08
N LYS A 163 3.16 19.33 12.79
CA LYS A 163 3.58 19.60 11.40
C LYS A 163 3.89 18.31 10.64
N ARG A 164 4.60 17.38 11.29
CA ARG A 164 4.92 16.06 10.70
C ARG A 164 3.65 15.25 10.45
N ASP A 165 2.74 15.22 11.42
CA ASP A 165 1.46 14.50 11.30
C ASP A 165 0.56 15.10 10.21
N LEU A 166 0.59 16.42 10.02
CA LEU A 166 -0.13 17.11 8.94
C LEU A 166 0.46 16.85 7.55
N GLU A 167 1.79 16.83 7.42
CA GLU A 167 2.46 16.46 6.16
C GLU A 167 2.14 15.01 5.79
N VAL A 168 2.24 14.13 6.78
CA VAL A 168 1.94 12.71 6.67
C VAL A 168 0.44 12.44 6.41
N PHE A 169 -0.45 13.30 6.89
CA PHE A 169 -1.88 13.34 6.55
C PHE A 169 -2.09 13.71 5.09
N ARG A 170 -1.51 14.83 4.64
CA ARG A 170 -1.61 15.29 3.24
C ARG A 170 -1.15 14.21 2.28
N ASN A 171 -0.06 13.54 2.61
CA ASN A 171 0.48 12.45 1.79
C ASN A 171 -0.52 11.32 1.65
N ILE A 172 -1.18 10.88 2.73
CA ILE A 172 -2.18 9.80 2.63
C ILE A 172 -3.46 10.23 1.92
N VAL A 173 -3.91 11.48 2.07
CA VAL A 173 -5.06 11.98 1.29
C VAL A 173 -4.75 11.96 -0.20
N ILE A 174 -3.53 12.33 -0.61
CA ILE A 174 -3.08 12.24 -2.02
C ILE A 174 -3.09 10.77 -2.48
N LEU A 175 -2.53 9.85 -1.70
CA LEU A 175 -2.49 8.42 -2.03
C LEU A 175 -3.90 7.82 -2.14
N LEU A 176 -4.79 8.15 -1.20
CA LEU A 176 -6.19 7.73 -1.22
C LEU A 176 -6.92 8.28 -2.45
N SER A 177 -6.65 9.53 -2.85
CA SER A 177 -7.26 10.15 -4.03
C SER A 177 -6.82 9.45 -5.31
N ILE A 178 -5.54 9.07 -5.42
CA ILE A 178 -5.02 8.28 -6.54
C ILE A 178 -5.72 6.91 -6.59
N TYR A 179 -5.84 6.26 -5.44
CA TYR A 179 -6.50 4.95 -5.34
C TYR A 179 -8.00 5.02 -5.70
N ILE A 180 -8.73 6.04 -5.22
CA ILE A 180 -10.14 6.25 -5.55
C ILE A 180 -10.29 6.44 -7.06
N THR A 181 -9.47 7.31 -7.65
CA THR A 181 -9.51 7.63 -9.08
C THR A 181 -9.18 6.41 -9.93
N GLY A 182 -8.21 5.60 -9.52
CA GLY A 182 -7.86 4.34 -10.20
C GLY A 182 -8.97 3.29 -10.22
N GLY A 183 -9.87 3.32 -9.22
CA GLY A 183 -11.03 2.43 -9.12
C GLY A 183 -12.27 2.90 -9.89
N ILE A 184 -12.31 4.13 -10.40
CA ILE A 184 -13.46 4.68 -11.12
C ILE A 184 -13.84 3.85 -12.35
N PRO A 185 -12.91 3.43 -13.22
CA PRO A 185 -13.28 2.68 -14.41
C PRO A 185 -13.89 1.30 -14.08
N THR A 186 -13.43 0.68 -12.98
CA THR A 186 -14.02 -0.55 -12.45
C THR A 186 -15.44 -0.33 -11.94
N LEU A 187 -15.71 0.78 -11.24
CA LEU A 187 -17.05 1.14 -10.80
C LEU A 187 -17.98 1.44 -11.98
N LEU A 188 -17.47 2.13 -13.01
CA LEU A 188 -18.23 2.39 -14.25
C LEU A 188 -18.55 1.09 -14.99
N PHE A 189 -17.63 0.14 -15.03
CA PHE A 189 -17.90 -1.20 -15.58
C PHE A 189 -19.01 -1.91 -14.81
N LEU A 190 -19.00 -1.85 -13.47
CA LEU A 190 -20.05 -2.46 -12.65
C LEU A 190 -21.45 -1.85 -12.90
N LEU A 191 -21.52 -0.56 -13.21
CA LEU A 191 -22.79 0.15 -13.43
C LEU A 191 -23.32 0.04 -14.87
N PHE A 192 -22.42 0.19 -15.86
CA PHE A 192 -22.80 0.32 -17.27
C PHE A 192 -22.46 -0.91 -18.11
N THR A 193 -21.74 -1.90 -17.56
CA THR A 193 -21.35 -3.15 -18.25
C THR A 193 -20.60 -2.96 -19.57
N ILE A 194 -19.89 -1.84 -19.73
CA ILE A 194 -19.16 -1.49 -20.95
C ILE A 194 -17.81 -2.24 -20.99
N GLU A 195 -17.57 -3.05 -22.02
CA GLU A 195 -16.34 -3.86 -22.15
C GLU A 195 -15.04 -3.04 -22.16
N LEU A 196 -15.05 -1.84 -22.76
CA LEU A 196 -13.90 -0.93 -22.72
C LEU A 196 -13.54 -0.53 -21.29
N CYS A 197 -14.54 -0.36 -20.41
CA CYS A 197 -14.33 -0.03 -19.00
C CYS A 197 -13.75 -1.21 -18.21
N TYR A 198 -13.97 -2.45 -18.65
CA TYR A 198 -13.38 -3.64 -18.01
C TYR A 198 -11.86 -3.67 -18.16
N LEU A 199 -11.37 -3.58 -19.41
CA LEU A 199 -9.92 -3.54 -19.70
C LEU A 199 -9.28 -2.28 -19.12
N ALA A 200 -9.95 -1.13 -19.28
CA ALA A 200 -9.48 0.11 -18.68
C ALA A 200 -9.36 -0.02 -17.15
N GLY A 201 -10.36 -0.60 -16.46
CA GLY A 201 -10.35 -0.81 -15.01
C GLY A 201 -9.18 -1.67 -14.52
N ILE A 202 -8.88 -2.75 -15.22
CA ILE A 202 -7.75 -3.62 -14.90
C ILE A 202 -6.41 -2.86 -14.99
N VAL A 203 -6.23 -2.11 -16.08
CA VAL A 203 -5.02 -1.34 -16.35
C VAL A 203 -4.89 -0.16 -15.38
N THR A 204 -5.96 0.62 -15.19
CA THR A 204 -5.96 1.80 -14.32
C THR A 204 -5.73 1.43 -12.87
N PHE A 205 -6.26 0.30 -12.42
CA PHE A 205 -6.06 -0.16 -11.05
C PHE A 205 -4.59 -0.54 -10.79
N THR A 206 -3.95 -1.23 -11.74
CA THR A 206 -2.53 -1.58 -11.65
C THR A 206 -1.63 -0.35 -11.72
N LEU A 207 -1.90 0.57 -12.66
CA LEU A 207 -1.19 1.84 -12.79
C LEU A 207 -1.35 2.70 -11.53
N ALA A 208 -2.55 2.75 -10.95
CA ALA A 208 -2.80 3.50 -9.73
C ALA A 208 -1.94 3.00 -8.58
N VAL A 209 -1.79 1.69 -8.39
CA VAL A 209 -0.89 1.11 -7.38
C VAL A 209 0.57 1.49 -7.65
N THR A 210 1.02 1.49 -8.91
CA THR A 210 2.39 1.91 -9.24
C THR A 210 2.62 3.39 -8.98
N VAL A 211 1.72 4.25 -9.47
CA VAL A 211 1.78 5.71 -9.26
C VAL A 211 1.74 6.03 -7.77
N GLU A 212 0.89 5.33 -7.01
CA GLU A 212 0.82 5.47 -5.56
C GLU A 212 2.17 5.18 -4.87
N LYS A 213 2.88 4.12 -5.24
CA LYS A 213 4.21 3.83 -4.67
C LYS A 213 5.23 4.88 -5.04
N ILE A 214 5.22 5.36 -6.27
CA ILE A 214 6.09 6.47 -6.72
C ILE A 214 5.79 7.74 -5.90
N CYS A 215 4.52 8.11 -5.76
CA CYS A 215 4.10 9.24 -4.94
C CYS A 215 4.51 9.06 -3.47
N THR A 216 4.41 7.84 -2.93
CA THR A 216 4.87 7.55 -1.55
C THR A 216 6.36 7.84 -1.38
N ILE A 217 7.20 7.42 -2.35
CA ILE A 217 8.65 7.69 -2.34
C ILE A 217 8.94 9.18 -2.45
N LEU A 218 8.21 9.91 -3.29
CA LEU A 218 8.44 11.34 -3.52
C LEU A 218 7.99 12.21 -2.35
N LEU A 219 6.86 11.85 -1.73
CA LEU A 219 6.20 12.61 -0.67
C LEU A 219 6.81 12.33 0.72
N ASP A 220 7.40 11.15 0.95
CA ASP A 220 8.06 10.82 2.21
C ASP A 220 9.52 11.31 2.22
N ARG A 221 9.80 12.33 3.04
CA ARG A 221 11.11 12.99 3.09
C ARG A 221 12.23 12.06 3.55
N GLU A 222 11.96 11.21 4.55
CA GLU A 222 12.93 10.24 5.08
C GLU A 222 13.23 9.17 4.03
N LEU A 223 12.17 8.64 3.41
CA LEU A 223 12.32 7.62 2.37
C LEU A 223 13.07 8.16 1.15
N ARG A 224 12.77 9.40 0.73
CA ARG A 224 13.47 10.09 -0.36
C ARG A 224 14.96 10.25 -0.08
N GLN A 225 15.33 10.60 1.15
CA GLN A 225 16.75 10.72 1.55
C GLN A 225 17.47 9.38 1.50
N VAL A 226 16.84 8.29 1.98
CA VAL A 226 17.42 6.94 1.91
C VAL A 226 17.60 6.49 0.46
N VAL A 227 16.58 6.68 -0.38
CA VAL A 227 16.64 6.33 -1.81
C VAL A 227 17.72 7.14 -2.52
N TRP A 228 17.80 8.45 -2.26
CA TRP A 228 18.85 9.31 -2.82
C TRP A 228 20.24 8.85 -2.39
N ASN A 229 20.42 8.52 -1.10
CA ASN A 229 21.69 8.02 -0.60
C ASN A 229 22.09 6.69 -1.25
N ILE A 230 21.16 5.77 -1.52
CA ILE A 230 21.46 4.50 -2.20
C ILE A 230 21.83 4.76 -3.67
N ILE A 231 21.08 5.61 -4.38
CA ILE A 231 21.36 5.93 -5.78
C ILE A 231 22.71 6.65 -5.93
N PHE A 232 23.01 7.62 -5.07
CA PHE A 232 24.24 8.40 -5.13
C PHE A 232 25.45 7.69 -4.52
N SER A 233 25.28 6.83 -3.52
CA SER A 233 26.39 6.01 -2.99
C SER A 233 26.83 4.94 -3.99
N ARG A 234 25.90 4.37 -4.76
CA ARG A 234 26.21 3.41 -5.81
C ARG A 234 26.95 4.02 -7.00
N ASN A 235 26.86 5.35 -7.17
CA ASN A 235 27.59 6.11 -8.20
C ASN A 235 28.94 6.66 -7.72
N ARG A 236 29.35 6.43 -6.47
CA ARG A 236 30.71 6.74 -6.03
C ARG A 236 31.64 5.59 -6.40
N VAL A 237 32.13 5.58 -7.65
CA VAL A 237 33.37 4.89 -7.98
C VAL A 237 34.48 5.65 -7.26
N THR A 238 34.95 5.12 -6.12
CA THR A 238 36.15 5.63 -5.48
C THR A 238 37.32 5.43 -6.46
N PRO A 239 38.01 6.49 -6.91
CA PRO A 239 39.24 6.28 -7.67
C PRO A 239 40.21 5.52 -6.78
N PHE A 240 40.83 4.47 -7.32
CA PHE A 240 41.91 3.73 -6.66
C PHE A 240 42.98 4.74 -6.24
N GLU A 241 43.05 5.05 -4.95
CA GLU A 241 44.06 5.94 -4.41
C GLU A 241 45.39 5.17 -4.43
N ASN A 242 46.29 5.62 -5.31
CA ASN A 242 47.63 5.08 -5.49
C ASN A 242 48.36 5.00 -4.15
N THR A 243 48.39 3.80 -3.58
CA THR A 243 49.13 3.49 -2.37
C THR A 243 50.57 3.21 -2.77
N ILE A 244 51.36 4.21 -3.18
CA ILE A 244 52.83 4.24 -3.20
C ILE A 244 53.21 5.72 -3.41
N ILE A 245 54.20 6.23 -2.69
CA ILE A 245 54.64 7.65 -2.58
C ILE A 245 54.03 8.42 -1.39
N ARG A 246 54.05 7.84 -0.19
CA ARG A 246 54.15 8.66 1.05
C ARG A 246 55.06 8.06 2.13
N THR A 247 56.06 7.28 1.72
CA THR A 247 57.04 6.70 2.65
C THR A 247 58.42 7.39 2.60
N ARG A 248 58.63 8.43 1.77
CA ARG A 248 59.95 9.07 1.63
C ARG A 248 60.17 10.43 2.30
N HIS A 249 59.14 11.09 2.82
CA HIS A 249 59.32 12.43 3.41
C HIS A 249 59.40 12.49 4.95
N ILE A 250 59.27 11.35 5.65
CA ILE A 250 59.30 11.32 7.13
C ILE A 250 60.71 10.97 7.70
N VAL A 251 61.69 10.62 6.86
CA VAL A 251 63.00 10.13 7.34
C VAL A 251 64.04 11.23 7.59
N ASN A 252 63.87 12.47 7.10
CA ASN A 252 64.90 13.51 7.19
C ASN A 252 64.67 14.64 8.21
N PHE A 253 63.76 14.47 9.19
CA PHE A 253 63.57 15.49 10.25
C PHE A 253 63.93 15.00 11.66
N ARG A 254 64.70 13.91 11.78
CA ARG A 254 65.11 13.39 13.09
C ARG A 254 66.54 12.81 13.06
N ARG A 255 67.52 13.68 12.90
CA ARG A 255 68.94 13.56 13.32
C ARG A 255 69.51 15.00 13.22
N SER A 256 69.59 15.66 14.37
CA SER A 256 70.82 15.87 15.16
C SER A 256 71.70 16.95 14.56
#